data_AF-A0A955MIW5-F1
#
_entry.id   AF-A0A955MIW5-F1
#
_cell.length_a   1.000
_cell.length_b   1.000
_cell.length_c   1.000
_cell.angle_alpha   90.00
_cell.angle_beta   90.00
_cell.angle_gamma   90.00
#
_symmetry.space_group_name_H-M   'P 1'
#
loop_
_entity.id
_entity.type
_entity.pdbx_description
1 polymer ?
#
loop_
_entity_poly.entity_id
_entity_poly.type
_entity_poly.pdbx_seq_one_letter_code
_entity_poly.pdbx_strand_id
1 'polypeptide(L)'
;TQAKPLEHINPAPLYPRLAQRKGWEGIVYLNVSINPLGTVNNVQIKKSSGYSILDIAAVKAIREWKFMPAAIDDRKVSSAIVLPVEFQLK
;
A
#
# COMPACT_ATOMS: atom_id res chain seq x y z
N THR A 1 -1.25 -15.91 -11.29
CA THR A 1 -0.23 -15.06 -10.62
C THR A 1 -0.92 -14.04 -9.72
N GLN A 2 -0.37 -13.73 -8.53
CA GLN A 2 -0.92 -12.69 -7.64
C GLN A 2 -0.72 -11.27 -8.22
N ALA A 3 -1.51 -10.30 -7.76
CA ALA A 3 -1.37 -8.91 -8.18
C ALA A 3 -0.04 -8.29 -7.70
N LYS A 4 0.46 -7.29 -8.45
CA LYS A 4 1.74 -6.61 -8.16
C LYS A 4 1.62 -5.10 -8.34
N PRO A 5 2.25 -4.26 -7.50
CA PRO A 5 2.29 -2.81 -7.70
C PRO A 5 2.97 -2.42 -9.02
N LEU A 6 2.55 -1.30 -9.62
CA LEU A 6 3.23 -0.69 -10.76
C LEU A 6 4.25 0.35 -10.28
N GLU A 7 5.47 -0.11 -9.95
CA GLU A 7 6.50 0.68 -9.25
C GLU A 7 6.90 1.99 -9.95
N HIS A 8 6.86 2.03 -11.28
CA HIS A 8 7.29 3.18 -12.08
C HIS A 8 6.28 4.34 -12.13
N ILE A 9 5.03 4.11 -11.71
CA ILE A 9 3.97 5.15 -11.72
C ILE A 9 3.39 5.45 -10.35
N ASN A 10 3.64 4.59 -9.36
CA ASN A 10 3.10 4.73 -8.02
C ASN A 10 4.00 5.66 -7.19
N PRO A 11 3.52 6.83 -6.76
CA PRO A 11 4.32 7.73 -5.94
C PRO A 11 4.59 7.10 -4.57
N ALA A 12 5.77 7.38 -4.02
CA ALA A 12 6.10 6.98 -2.66
C ALA A 12 5.11 7.59 -1.64
N PRO A 13 4.77 6.88 -0.55
CA PRO A 13 3.92 7.43 0.50
C PRO A 13 4.52 8.70 1.09
N LEU A 14 3.68 9.72 1.29
CA LEU A 14 4.10 10.96 1.93
C LEU A 14 4.51 10.68 3.38
N TYR A 15 5.75 11.00 3.74
CA TYR A 15 6.20 10.96 5.13
C TYR A 15 5.63 12.19 5.88
N PRO A 16 4.75 12.03 6.88
CA PRO A 16 4.19 13.16 7.62
C PRO A 16 5.27 13.99 8.31
N ARG A 17 5.24 15.32 8.14
CA ARG A 17 6.25 16.25 8.71
C ARG A 17 6.41 16.11 10.22
N LEU A 18 5.31 15.87 10.94
CA LEU A 18 5.36 15.65 12.39
C LEU A 18 6.13 14.36 12.74
N ALA A 19 5.87 13.27 12.02
CA ALA A 19 6.57 12.00 12.24
C ALA A 19 8.07 12.13 11.94
N GLN A 20 8.44 12.84 10.87
CA GLN A 20 9.84 13.14 10.55
C GLN A 20 10.52 13.90 11.71
N ARG A 21 9.91 14.99 12.18
CA ARG A 21 10.43 15.80 13.30
C ARG A 21 10.54 15.01 14.62
N LYS A 22 9.71 13.99 14.79
CA LYS A 22 9.68 13.14 15.99
C LYS A 22 10.58 11.91 15.89
N GLY A 23 11.22 11.66 14.75
CA GLY A 23 12.03 10.45 14.56
C GLY A 23 11.22 9.16 14.49
N TRP A 24 9.93 9.23 14.10
CA TRP A 24 9.05 8.06 14.10
C TRP A 24 9.17 7.27 12.80
N GLU A 25 9.64 6.04 12.92
CA GLU A 25 9.82 5.08 11.82
C GLU A 25 8.97 3.83 12.06
N GLY A 26 8.81 3.01 11.03
CA GLY A 26 8.15 1.70 11.14
C GLY A 26 7.53 1.21 9.85
N ILE A 27 6.99 -0.02 9.90
CA ILE A 27 6.37 -0.68 8.75
C ILE A 27 4.88 -0.86 9.00
N VAL A 28 4.05 -0.36 8.09
CA VAL A 28 2.62 -0.61 8.05
C VAL A 28 2.36 -1.77 7.10
N TYR A 29 1.75 -2.86 7.58
CA TYR A 29 1.31 -3.94 6.70
C TYR A 29 -0.15 -3.73 6.34
N LEU A 30 -0.45 -3.67 5.05
CA LEU A 30 -1.79 -3.41 4.52
C LEU A 30 -2.33 -4.63 3.78
N ASN A 31 -3.57 -5.02 4.07
CA ASN A 31 -4.37 -5.89 3.21
C ASN A 31 -5.00 -5.02 2.12
N VAL A 32 -4.58 -5.24 0.87
CA VAL A 32 -5.03 -4.45 -0.28
C VAL A 32 -5.84 -5.35 -1.18
N SER A 33 -7.09 -4.97 -1.41
CA SER A 33 -7.95 -5.63 -2.38
C SER A 33 -7.88 -4.87 -3.70
N ILE A 34 -7.75 -5.62 -4.80
CA ILE A 34 -7.47 -5.11 -6.14
C ILE A 34 -8.49 -5.74 -7.09
N ASN A 35 -9.12 -4.92 -7.92
CA ASN A 35 -10.10 -5.38 -8.90
C ASN A 35 -9.42 -5.82 -10.23
N PRO A 36 -10.16 -6.41 -11.18
CA PRO A 36 -9.61 -6.84 -12.47
C PRO A 36 -9.07 -5.69 -13.34
N LEU A 37 -9.40 -4.43 -13.03
CA LEU A 37 -8.88 -3.24 -13.71
C LEU A 37 -7.52 -2.80 -13.14
N GLY A 38 -7.02 -3.46 -12.08
CA GLY A 38 -5.76 -3.09 -11.44
C GLY A 38 -5.88 -1.88 -10.51
N THR A 39 -7.09 -1.50 -10.10
CA THR A 39 -7.31 -0.44 -9.13
C THR A 39 -7.67 -1.01 -7.76
N VAL A 40 -7.28 -0.28 -6.72
CA VAL A 40 -7.60 -0.65 -5.35
C VAL A 40 -9.10 -0.43 -5.08
N ASN A 41 -9.80 -1.45 -4.59
CA ASN A 41 -11.20 -1.31 -4.15
C ASN A 41 -11.29 -1.14 -2.62
N ASN A 42 -10.36 -1.71 -1.85
CA ASN A 42 -10.34 -1.64 -0.40
C ASN A 42 -8.92 -1.75 0.16
N VAL A 43 -8.67 -1.07 1.27
CA VAL A 43 -7.41 -1.10 2.03
C VAL A 43 -7.73 -1.21 3.50
N GLN A 44 -7.13 -2.21 4.15
CA GLN A 44 -7.24 -2.43 5.60
C GLN A 44 -5.86 -2.55 6.21
N ILE A 45 -5.69 -2.02 7.42
CA ILE A 45 -4.46 -2.20 8.19
C ILE A 45 -4.45 -3.62 8.73
N LYS A 46 -3.47 -4.42 8.27
CA LYS A 46 -3.19 -5.76 8.82
C LYS A 46 -2.35 -5.66 10.09
N LYS A 47 -1.34 -4.78 10.09
CA LYS A 47 -0.49 -4.50 11.24
C LYS A 47 -0.05 -3.03 11.19
N SER A 48 -0.27 -2.32 12.29
CA SER A 48 0.15 -0.93 12.47
C SER A 48 1.67 -0.82 12.57
N SER A 49 2.20 0.33 12.16
CA SER A 49 3.58 0.75 12.45
C SER A 49 3.84 1.06 13.93
N GLY A 50 2.78 1.21 14.73
CA GLY A 50 2.83 1.77 16.08
C GLY A 50 2.49 3.27 16.12
N TYR A 51 2.43 3.94 14.97
CA TYR A 51 2.10 5.36 14.87
C TYR A 51 0.93 5.60 13.90
N SER A 52 -0.21 6.04 14.43
CA SER A 52 -1.44 6.26 13.64
C SER A 52 -1.24 7.22 12.46
N ILE A 53 -0.35 8.21 12.58
CA ILE A 53 -0.06 9.16 11.51
C ILE A 53 0.65 8.51 10.31
N LEU A 54 1.51 7.51 10.55
CA LEU A 54 2.18 6.72 9.51
C LEU A 54 1.19 5.74 8.88
N ASP A 55 0.34 5.11 9.70
CA ASP A 55 -0.72 4.21 9.21
C ASP A 55 -1.68 4.94 8.25
N ILE A 56 -2.14 6.13 8.62
CA ILE A 56 -3.00 6.97 7.77
C ILE A 56 -2.28 7.35 6.48
N ALA A 57 -1.00 7.72 6.54
CA ALA A 57 -0.21 8.07 5.37
C ALA A 57 -0.05 6.89 4.40
N ALA A 58 0.23 5.68 4.92
CA ALA A 58 0.30 4.46 4.13
C ALA A 58 -1.03 4.15 3.44
N VAL A 59 -2.14 4.14 4.19
CA VAL A 59 -3.47 3.87 3.62
C VAL A 59 -3.83 4.86 2.52
N LYS A 60 -3.56 6.15 2.72
CA LYS A 60 -3.83 7.18 1.70
C LYS A 60 -3.04 6.95 0.43
N ALA A 61 -1.74 6.68 0.54
CA ALA A 61 -0.89 6.43 -0.63
C ALA A 61 -1.36 5.21 -1.43
N ILE A 62 -1.61 4.09 -0.76
CA ILE A 62 -1.99 2.83 -1.43
C ILE A 62 -3.35 2.92 -2.12
N ARG A 63 -4.29 3.73 -1.62
CA ARG A 63 -5.60 3.92 -2.29
C ARG A 63 -5.48 4.48 -3.71
N GLU A 64 -4.41 5.23 -4.00
CA GLU A 64 -4.20 5.86 -5.30
C GLU A 64 -3.33 5.01 -6.24
N TRP A 65 -2.66 3.98 -5.70
CA TRP A 65 -1.78 3.13 -6.47
C TRP A 65 -2.51 2.27 -7.50
N LYS A 66 -1.80 1.99 -8.58
CA LYS A 66 -2.20 1.06 -9.64
C LYS A 66 -1.41 -0.24 -9.53
N PHE A 67 -2.04 -1.33 -9.95
CA PHE A 67 -1.53 -2.67 -9.84
C PHE A 67 -1.70 -3.41 -11.15
N MET A 68 -0.76 -4.30 -11.46
CA MET A 68 -1.02 -5.39 -12.39
C MET A 68 -1.96 -6.38 -11.67
N PRO A 69 -3.19 -6.60 -12.17
CA PRO A 69 -4.15 -7.48 -11.51
C PRO A 69 -3.70 -8.94 -11.60
N ALA A 70 -4.24 -9.77 -10.70
CA ALA A 70 -4.07 -11.21 -10.79
C ALA A 70 -4.77 -11.76 -12.05
N ALA A 71 -4.27 -12.87 -12.57
CA ALA A 71 -4.86 -13.58 -13.70
C ALA A 71 -4.95 -15.10 -13.44
N ILE A 72 -6.06 -15.69 -13.89
CA ILE A 72 -6.36 -17.13 -13.93
C ILE A 72 -6.82 -17.43 -15.35
N ASP A 73 -6.17 -18.37 -16.04
CA ASP A 73 -6.49 -18.76 -17.43
C ASP A 73 -6.65 -17.53 -18.36
N ASP A 74 -5.66 -16.62 -18.32
CA ASP A 74 -5.61 -15.35 -19.04
C ASP A 74 -6.74 -14.34 -18.74
N ARG A 75 -7.61 -14.63 -17.77
CA ARG A 75 -8.66 -13.73 -17.31
C ARG A 75 -8.21 -12.97 -16.07
N LYS A 76 -8.29 -11.64 -16.12
CA LYS A 76 -8.03 -10.77 -14.97
C LYS A 76 -9.10 -10.98 -13.90
N VAL A 77 -8.67 -11.18 -12.65
CA VAL A 77 -9.56 -11.46 -11.52
C VAL A 77 -9.26 -10.52 -10.35
N SER A 78 -10.27 -10.33 -9.49
CA SER A 78 -10.08 -9.66 -8.20
C SER A 78 -9.14 -10.48 -7.33
N SER A 79 -8.30 -9.80 -6.55
CA SER A 79 -7.37 -10.46 -5.62
C SER A 79 -7.08 -9.58 -4.42
N ALA A 80 -6.56 -10.20 -3.35
CA ALA A 80 -6.06 -9.50 -2.18
C ALA A 80 -4.59 -9.84 -1.94
N ILE A 81 -3.78 -8.84 -1.61
CA ILE A 81 -2.36 -8.99 -1.29
C ILE A 81 -2.03 -8.30 0.03
N VAL A 82 -0.93 -8.71 0.66
CA VAL A 82 -0.35 -8.02 1.81
C VAL A 82 0.82 -7.18 1.32
N LEU A 83 0.77 -5.87 1.57
CA LEU A 83 1.81 -4.94 1.14
C LEU A 83 2.47 -4.27 2.36
N PRO A 84 3.80 -4.36 2.53
CA PRO A 84 4.52 -3.56 3.50
C PRO A 84 4.75 -2.14 2.98
N VAL A 85 4.47 -1.14 3.81
CA VAL A 85 4.83 0.25 3.58
C VAL A 85 5.80 0.67 4.68
N GLU A 86 7.04 0.91 4.30
CA GLU A 86 8.12 1.27 5.21
C GLU A 86 8.34 2.78 5.26
N PHE A 87 8.39 3.32 6.47
CA PHE A 87 8.82 4.68 6.75
C PHE A 87 10.15 4.63 7.49
N GLN A 88 11.20 5.09 6.83
CA GLN A 88 12.55 5.16 7.36
C GLN A 88 13.13 6.54 7.05
N LEU A 89 13.79 7.14 8.03
CA LEU A 89 14.60 8.35 7.88
C LEU A 89 15.96 7.98 7.29
N LYS A 90 16.50 8.87 6.47
CA LYS A 90 17.82 8.69 5.86
C LYS A 90 18.91 9.18 6.79
#